data_AF-A0A2A8CW85-F1
#
_entry.id   AF-A0A2A8CW85-F1
#
_cell.length_a   1.000
_cell.length_b   1.000
_cell.length_c   1.000
_cell.angle_alpha   90.00
_cell.angle_beta   90.00
_cell.angle_gamma   90.00
#
_symmetry.space_group_name_H-M   'P 1'
#
loop_
_entity.id
_entity.type
_entity.pdbx_description
1 polymer ?
#
loop_
_entity_poly.entity_id
_entity_poly.type
_entity_poly.pdbx_seq_one_letter_code
_entity_poly.pdbx_strand_id
1 'polypeptide(L)'
;MIDTQPRFRPDESHHSPSPERSSLRIAEDGETLGTIQSLARYLNVTRTAIEQCATRSRSAIVLPRSEGADPVIILPDGLGSLSACTSALDAATTE
;
A
#
# COMPACT_ATOMS: atom_id res chain seq x y z
N MET A 1 -32.51 -17.50 -48.54
CA MET A 1 -32.19 -16.12 -48.11
C MET A 1 -31.54 -16.23 -46.74
N ILE A 2 -30.40 -15.55 -46.61
CA ILE A 2 -29.56 -15.32 -45.42
C ILE A 2 -30.47 -14.79 -44.28
N ASP A 3 -30.33 -15.17 -43.01
CA ASP A 3 -29.38 -14.48 -42.13
C ASP A 3 -29.06 -15.25 -40.85
N THR A 4 -27.76 -15.23 -40.58
CA THR A 4 -27.03 -15.74 -39.44
C THR A 4 -27.19 -14.79 -38.25
N GLN A 5 -26.96 -15.29 -37.03
CA GLN A 5 -26.47 -14.58 -35.82
C GLN A 5 -27.45 -14.52 -34.63
N PRO A 6 -26.93 -14.37 -33.39
CA PRO A 6 -26.15 -15.40 -32.71
C PRO A 6 -26.73 -15.71 -31.33
N ARG A 7 -26.49 -16.92 -30.81
CA ARG A 7 -26.68 -17.20 -29.39
C ARG A 7 -25.63 -16.42 -28.61
N PHE A 8 -25.99 -15.22 -28.16
CA PHE A 8 -25.26 -14.54 -27.08
C PHE A 8 -25.45 -15.37 -25.81
N ARG A 9 -24.50 -16.28 -25.58
CA ARG A 9 -24.08 -16.67 -24.23
C ARG A 9 -23.26 -15.48 -23.73
N PRO A 10 -23.65 -14.78 -22.66
CA PRO A 10 -22.67 -14.05 -21.90
C PRO A 10 -21.75 -15.11 -21.29
N ASP A 11 -20.65 -15.33 -21.98
CA ASP A 11 -19.39 -15.76 -21.40
C ASP A 11 -19.05 -14.71 -20.33
N GLU A 12 -19.54 -14.91 -19.10
CA GLU A 12 -19.09 -14.19 -17.90
C GLU A 12 -17.67 -14.64 -17.54
N SER A 13 -16.79 -14.51 -18.53
CA SER A 13 -15.37 -14.68 -18.38
C SER A 13 -14.82 -13.39 -17.82
N HIS A 14 -14.27 -13.54 -16.61
CA HIS A 14 -13.31 -12.65 -15.98
C HIS A 14 -13.88 -11.38 -15.34
N HIS A 15 -14.80 -11.54 -14.38
CA HIS A 15 -14.63 -10.77 -13.15
C HIS A 15 -13.91 -11.66 -12.14
N SER A 16 -12.61 -11.90 -12.37
CA SER A 16 -11.74 -12.12 -11.22
C SER A 16 -11.91 -10.86 -10.37
N PRO A 17 -12.45 -10.92 -9.14
CA PRO A 17 -12.25 -9.81 -8.23
C PRO A 17 -10.73 -9.65 -8.18
N SER A 18 -10.24 -8.52 -8.70
CA SER A 18 -8.81 -8.21 -8.60
C SER A 18 -8.48 -8.43 -7.13
N PRO A 19 -7.53 -9.33 -6.81
CA PRO A 19 -7.19 -9.59 -5.42
C PRO A 19 -6.86 -8.24 -4.83
N GLU A 20 -7.17 -8.05 -3.56
CA GLU A 20 -6.80 -6.88 -2.77
C GLU A 20 -5.28 -6.64 -2.91
N ARG A 21 -4.89 -6.00 -4.00
CA ARG A 21 -3.52 -5.71 -4.38
C ARG A 21 -3.20 -4.52 -3.52
N SER A 22 -2.62 -4.80 -2.35
CA SER A 22 -1.74 -3.91 -1.58
C SER A 22 -1.77 -2.50 -2.14
N SER A 23 -2.75 -1.71 -1.70
CA SER A 23 -3.08 -0.42 -2.28
C SER A 23 -2.04 0.61 -1.85
N LEU A 24 -0.79 0.40 -2.24
CA LEU A 24 0.26 1.39 -2.16
C LEU A 24 0.11 2.30 -3.39
N ARG A 25 -0.26 3.55 -3.15
CA ARG A 25 -0.33 4.61 -4.13
C ARG A 25 0.75 5.63 -3.79
N ILE A 26 1.54 5.98 -4.78
CA ILE A 26 2.55 7.03 -4.67
C ILE A 26 2.08 8.10 -5.66
N ALA A 27 1.65 9.23 -5.13
CA ALA A 27 1.27 10.39 -5.91
C ALA A 27 2.52 11.06 -6.50
N GLU A 28 2.34 11.78 -7.60
CA GLU A 28 3.42 12.48 -8.30
C GLU A 28 4.03 13.61 -7.45
N ASP A 29 3.26 14.14 -6.48
CA ASP A 29 3.72 15.16 -5.52
C ASP A 29 4.54 14.57 -4.35
N GLY A 30 4.84 13.27 -4.40
CA GLY A 30 5.54 12.54 -3.36
C GLY A 30 4.61 11.86 -2.36
N GLU A 31 3.36 12.33 -2.19
CA GLU A 31 2.42 11.75 -1.23
C GLU A 31 2.28 10.22 -1.39
N THR A 32 2.48 9.47 -0.32
CA THR A 32 2.35 8.01 -0.35
C THR A 32 1.22 7.55 0.56
N LEU A 33 0.30 6.78 -0.01
CA LEU A 33 -0.84 6.18 0.68
C LEU A 33 -0.74 4.66 0.57
N GLY A 34 -0.71 3.96 1.69
CA GLY A 34 -0.68 2.50 1.67
C GLY A 34 -0.94 1.90 3.04
N THR A 35 -1.12 0.59 3.11
CA THR A 35 -1.19 -0.09 4.41
C THR A 35 0.22 -0.24 4.99
N ILE A 36 0.36 -0.29 6.31
CA ILE A 36 1.67 -0.46 6.98
C ILE A 36 2.40 -1.70 6.44
N GLN A 37 1.70 -2.82 6.30
CA GLN A 37 2.25 -4.06 5.78
C GLN A 37 2.68 -3.94 4.31
N SER A 38 1.95 -3.17 3.50
CA SER A 38 2.32 -2.92 2.10
C SER A 38 3.57 -2.05 1.99
N LEU A 39 3.68 -1.01 2.83
CA LEU A 39 4.86 -0.15 2.93
C LEU A 39 6.09 -0.91 3.43
N ALA A 40 5.92 -1.72 4.47
CA ALA A 40 6.96 -2.59 5.01
C ALA A 40 7.52 -3.52 3.93
N ARG A 41 6.63 -4.16 3.15
CA ARG A 41 7.04 -5.01 2.02
C ARG A 41 7.74 -4.22 0.92
N TYR A 42 7.26 -3.03 0.59
CA TYR A 42 7.84 -2.20 -0.47
C TYR A 42 9.26 -1.74 -0.13
N LEU A 43 9.48 -1.31 1.12
CA LEU A 43 10.78 -0.86 1.61
C LEU A 43 11.67 -2.00 2.11
N ASN A 44 11.17 -3.24 2.11
CA ASN A 44 11.84 -4.42 2.66
C ASN A 44 12.28 -4.24 4.13
N VAL A 45 11.39 -3.69 4.96
CA VAL A 45 11.60 -3.42 6.38
C VAL A 45 10.49 -4.02 7.24
N THR A 46 10.65 -4.01 8.55
CA THR A 46 9.63 -4.53 9.47
C THR A 46 8.45 -3.57 9.61
N ARG A 47 7.26 -4.13 9.89
CA ARG A 47 6.05 -3.34 10.23
C ARG A 47 6.33 -2.36 11.37
N THR A 48 7.04 -2.83 12.40
CA THR A 48 7.41 -2.03 13.57
C THR A 48 8.28 -0.83 13.19
N ALA A 49 9.21 -0.97 12.25
CA ALA A 49 10.04 0.15 11.78
C ALA A 49 9.18 1.22 11.08
N ILE A 50 8.20 0.81 10.25
CA ILE A 50 7.24 1.73 9.64
C ILE A 50 6.41 2.46 10.71
N GLU A 51 5.91 1.74 11.71
CA GLU A 51 5.12 2.32 12.81
C GLU A 51 5.93 3.32 13.64
N GLN A 52 7.19 2.99 13.96
CA GLN A 52 8.09 3.90 14.68
C GLN A 52 8.42 5.13 13.84
N CYS A 53 8.70 4.96 12.54
CA CYS A 53 8.94 6.07 11.64
C CYS A 53 7.71 6.95 11.44
N ALA A 54 6.53 6.36 11.32
CA ALA A 54 5.28 7.11 11.25
C ALA A 54 5.00 7.86 12.55
N THR A 55 5.29 7.27 13.72
CA THR A 55 5.15 7.93 15.01
C THR A 55 6.15 9.09 15.17
N ARG A 56 7.37 8.92 14.68
CA ARG A 56 8.44 9.95 14.73
C ARG A 56 8.23 11.04 13.68
N SER A 57 7.64 10.69 12.55
CA SER A 57 7.29 11.60 11.48
C SER A 57 6.06 12.41 11.88
N ARG A 58 6.26 13.69 12.18
CA ARG A 58 5.19 14.62 12.55
C ARG A 58 4.14 14.83 11.45
N SER A 59 4.45 14.39 10.23
CA SER A 59 3.61 14.55 9.04
C SER A 59 2.87 13.27 8.65
N ALA A 60 3.20 12.11 9.24
CA ALA A 60 2.53 10.86 8.90
C ALA A 60 1.14 10.79 9.54
N ILE A 61 0.14 10.42 8.74
CA ILE A 61 -1.24 10.21 9.21
C ILE A 61 -1.51 8.72 9.20
N VAL A 62 -1.73 8.15 10.40
CA VAL A 62 -2.11 6.74 10.56
C VAL A 62 -3.61 6.66 10.79
N LEU A 63 -4.33 6.07 9.85
CA LEU A 63 -5.76 5.82 9.93
C LEU A 63 -5.98 4.40 10.46
N PRO A 64 -6.47 4.25 11.71
CA PRO A 64 -6.85 2.94 12.23
C PRO A 64 -8.01 2.40 11.40
N ARG A 65 -7.95 1.11 11.06
CA ARG A 65 -9.04 0.39 10.40
C ARG A 65 -9.76 -0.49 11.41
N SER A 66 -10.98 -0.92 11.07
CA SER A 66 -11.77 -1.84 11.89
C SER A 66 -10.97 -3.08 12.32
N GLU A 67 -11.35 -3.70 13.44
CA GLU A 67 -10.58 -4.78 14.07
C GLU A 67 -10.13 -5.86 13.08
N GLY A 68 -8.81 -6.06 13.01
CA GLY A 68 -8.17 -7.05 12.14
C GLY A 68 -7.68 -6.53 10.78
N ALA A 69 -8.04 -5.31 10.38
CA ALA A 69 -7.55 -4.72 9.14
C ALA A 69 -6.22 -3.97 9.35
N ASP A 70 -5.29 -4.09 8.40
CA ASP A 70 -4.01 -3.38 8.44
C ASP A 70 -4.26 -1.85 8.36
N PRO A 71 -3.72 -1.06 9.29
CA PRO A 71 -3.91 0.39 9.30
C PRO A 71 -3.37 1.03 8.02
N VAL A 72 -4.03 2.10 7.58
CA VAL A 72 -3.62 2.87 6.40
C VAL A 72 -2.75 4.02 6.85
N ILE A 73 -1.60 4.18 6.22
CA ILE A 73 -0.69 5.30 6.42
C ILE A 73 -0.72 6.20 5.20
N ILE A 74 -0.77 7.50 5.47
CA ILE A 74 -0.61 8.57 4.50
C ILE A 74 0.64 9.35 4.89
N LEU A 75 1.55 9.49 3.93
CA LEU A 75 2.82 10.19 4.05
C LEU A 75 2.79 11.35 3.06
N PRO A 76 2.38 12.56 3.48
CA PRO A 76 2.30 13.71 2.58
C PRO A 76 3.66 14.12 2.04
N ASP A 77 4.73 13.90 2.81
CA ASP A 77 6.13 14.16 2.41
C ASP A 77 6.73 13.01 1.56
N GLY A 78 5.99 11.91 1.44
CA GLY A 78 6.32 10.76 0.63
C GLY A 78 7.22 9.68 1.25
N LEU A 79 7.60 8.72 0.40
CA LEU A 79 8.40 7.56 0.79
C LEU A 79 9.85 7.89 1.13
N GLY A 80 10.41 8.99 0.60
CA GLY A 80 11.82 9.34 0.82
C GLY A 80 12.14 9.53 2.31
N SER A 81 11.32 10.32 3.00
CA SER A 81 11.45 10.56 4.44
C SER A 81 11.25 9.30 5.28
N LEU A 82 10.33 8.42 4.87
CA LEU A 82 10.10 7.17 5.58
C LEU A 82 11.22 6.16 5.34
N SER A 83 11.70 6.02 4.11
CA SER A 83 12.85 5.19 3.75
C SER A 83 14.09 5.59 4.53
N ALA A 84 14.44 6.88 4.53
CA ALA A 84 15.58 7.40 5.28
C ALA A 84 15.47 7.10 6.79
N CYS A 85 14.28 7.29 7.36
CA CYS A 85 14.02 6.93 8.75
C CYS A 85 14.20 5.43 9.02
N THR A 86 13.64 4.57 8.15
CA THR A 86 13.74 3.11 8.33
C THR A 86 15.16 2.60 8.17
N SER A 87 15.96 3.18 7.26
CA SER A 87 17.38 2.87 7.12
C SER A 87 18.19 3.31 8.33
N ALA A 88 17.86 4.46 8.94
CA ALA A 88 18.50 4.90 10.18
C ALA A 88 18.16 3.99 11.38
N LEU A 89 16.92 3.49 11.43
CA LEU A 89 16.48 2.53 12.44
C LEU A 89 17.15 1.16 12.28
N ASP A 90 17.24 0.66 11.05
CA ASP A 90 17.92 -0.59 10.72
C ASP A 90 19.41 -0.55 11.10
N ALA A 91 20.10 0.55 10.77
CA ALA A 91 21.49 0.79 11.15
C ALA A 91 21.68 0.79 12.68
N ALA A 92 20.77 1.44 13.43
CA ALA A 92 20.85 1.50 14.88
C ALA A 92 20.61 0.15 15.59
N THR A 93 20.00 -0.83 14.92
CA THR A 93 19.82 -2.19 15.47
C THR A 93 21.01 -3.12 15.23
N THR A 94 21.99 -2.71 14.44
CA THR A 94 23.14 -3.54 14.03
C THR A 94 24.44 -3.18 14.77
N GLU A 95 24.38 -2.25 15.73
CA GLU A 95 25.54 -1.78 16.54
C GLU A 95 25.60 -2.43 17.93
#